data_AF-A0A656GGM8-F1
#
_entry.id   AF-A0A656GGM8-F1
#
_cell.length_a   1.000
_cell.length_b   1.000
_cell.length_c   1.000
_cell.angle_alpha   90.00
_cell.angle_beta   90.00
_cell.angle_gamma   90.00
#
_symmetry.space_group_name_H-M   'P 1'
#
loop_
_entity.id
_entity.type
_entity.pdbx_description
1 polymer ?
#
loop_
_entity_poly.entity_id
_entity_poly.type
_entity_poly.pdbx_seq_one_letter_code
_entity_poly.pdbx_strand_id
1 'polypeptide(L)'
;MRQPINPPSQVPRGTPNDNAMGVPTIATASAGIVACIHRAVAAGKLPATVIPETLAAAFDSFLLGLSTLARDGVPYATLDAAVTQMMGLWDSLRSVADDQ
;
A
#
# COMPACT_ATOMS: atom_id res chain seq x y z
N MET A 1 16.50 -54.58 -45.69
CA MET A 1 16.60 -54.50 -44.22
C MET A 1 16.39 -53.05 -43.82
N ARG A 2 15.27 -52.74 -43.16
CA ARG A 2 14.85 -51.38 -42.81
C ARG A 2 15.58 -50.90 -41.56
N GLN A 3 16.23 -49.75 -41.59
CA GLN A 3 16.62 -49.04 -40.37
C GLN A 3 15.47 -48.13 -39.90
N PRO A 4 15.25 -47.99 -38.58
CA PRO A 4 14.08 -47.32 -38.02
C PRO A 4 14.18 -45.79 -38.10
N ILE A 5 13.04 -45.16 -38.38
CA ILE A 5 12.80 -43.72 -38.27
C ILE A 5 13.03 -43.27 -36.82
N ASN A 6 13.98 -42.37 -36.59
CA ASN A 6 14.18 -41.74 -35.28
C ASN A 6 13.17 -40.58 -35.13
N PRO A 7 12.30 -40.55 -34.11
CA PRO A 7 11.34 -39.46 -33.92
C PRO A 7 12.05 -38.13 -33.56
N PRO A 8 11.44 -36.96 -33.84
CA PRO A 8 12.04 -35.68 -33.49
C PRO A 8 12.21 -35.55 -31.98
N SER A 9 13.42 -35.15 -31.59
CA SER A 9 13.86 -34.91 -30.22
C SER A 9 12.93 -33.91 -29.53
N GLN A 10 12.11 -34.37 -28.58
CA GLN A 10 11.42 -33.48 -27.66
C GLN A 10 12.46 -32.87 -26.72
N VAL A 11 12.74 -31.59 -26.91
CA VAL A 11 13.51 -30.79 -25.95
C VAL A 11 12.62 -30.55 -24.72
N PRO A 12 12.98 -31.01 -23.51
CA PRO A 12 12.23 -30.69 -22.32
C PRO A 12 12.56 -29.26 -21.89
N ARG A 13 11.69 -28.29 -22.21
CA ARG A 13 11.75 -26.96 -21.58
C ARG A 13 11.11 -27.06 -20.19
N GLY A 14 11.96 -27.15 -19.18
CA GLY A 14 11.60 -26.82 -17.80
C GLY A 14 11.10 -25.37 -17.69
N THR A 15 10.15 -25.20 -16.77
CA THR A 15 9.33 -24.02 -16.44
C THR A 15 10.18 -22.84 -15.92
N PRO A 16 9.68 -21.59 -15.82
CA PRO A 16 8.63 -21.19 -14.86
C PRO A 16 7.66 -20.09 -15.35
N ASN A 17 6.36 -20.36 -15.25
CA ASN A 17 5.29 -19.39 -14.98
C ASN A 17 5.59 -17.89 -15.26
N ASP A 18 5.36 -17.45 -16.50
CA ASP A 18 5.43 -16.05 -16.92
C ASP A 18 4.20 -15.26 -16.40
N ASN A 19 4.20 -14.94 -15.11
CA ASN A 19 3.33 -13.92 -14.52
C ASN A 19 3.81 -12.49 -14.85
N ALA A 20 4.38 -12.27 -16.04
CA ALA A 20 5.12 -11.05 -16.37
C ALA A 20 4.50 -10.29 -17.55
N MET A 21 3.26 -9.85 -17.42
CA MET A 21 2.77 -8.71 -18.21
C MET A 21 1.66 -7.93 -17.49
N GLY A 22 2.08 -6.98 -16.64
CA GLY A 22 1.49 -5.65 -16.53
C GLY A 22 -0.04 -5.54 -16.38
N VAL A 23 -0.59 -6.00 -15.26
CA VAL A 23 -1.73 -5.27 -14.70
C VAL A 23 -1.12 -4.00 -14.08
N PRO A 24 -1.61 -2.79 -14.37
CA PRO A 24 -1.16 -1.63 -13.62
C PRO A 24 -1.33 -1.99 -12.14
N THR A 25 -0.25 -1.93 -11.37
CA THR A 25 -0.32 -2.09 -9.92
C THR A 25 -1.17 -0.94 -9.38
N ILE A 26 -2.50 -1.09 -9.47
CA ILE A 26 -3.43 -0.21 -8.81
C ILE A 26 -3.13 -0.47 -7.34
N ALA A 27 -2.33 0.41 -6.74
CA ALA A 27 -2.13 0.38 -5.31
C ALA A 27 -3.51 0.53 -4.69
N THR A 28 -3.98 -0.49 -3.98
CA THR A 28 -5.16 -0.38 -3.12
C THR A 28 -4.97 0.82 -2.19
N ALA A 29 -6.04 1.47 -1.74
CA ALA A 29 -5.94 2.64 -0.84
C ALA A 29 -4.96 2.37 0.32
N SER A 30 -5.03 1.19 0.93
CA SER A 30 -4.08 0.70 1.92
C SER A 30 -2.62 0.63 1.42
N ALA A 31 -2.36 0.06 0.23
CA ALA A 31 -0.99 -0.02 -0.33
C ALA A 31 -0.39 1.36 -0.63
N GLY A 32 -1.21 2.31 -1.10
CA GLY A 32 -0.79 3.70 -1.31
C GLY A 32 -0.42 4.41 -0.01
N ILE A 33 -1.22 4.22 1.04
CA ILE A 33 -0.99 4.79 2.37
C ILE A 33 0.28 4.19 3.01
N VAL A 34 0.45 2.86 2.95
CA VAL A 34 1.67 2.17 3.44
C VAL A 34 2.91 2.74 2.77
N ALA A 35 2.92 2.85 1.43
CA ALA A 35 4.06 3.40 0.69
C ALA A 35 4.35 4.86 1.08
N CYS A 36 3.31 5.66 1.38
CA CYS A 36 3.47 7.03 1.87
C CYS A 36 4.15 7.08 3.23
N ILE A 37 3.70 6.24 4.18
CA ILE A 37 4.28 6.19 5.53
C ILE A 37 5.72 5.70 5.48
N HIS A 38 6.03 4.67 4.68
CA HIS A 38 7.41 4.23 4.48
C HIS A 38 8.33 5.37 4.03
N ARG A 39 7.88 6.18 3.05
CA ARG A 39 8.66 7.34 2.61
C ARG A 39 8.84 8.38 3.71
N ALA A 40 7.83 8.60 4.55
CA ALA A 40 7.92 9.54 5.65
C ALA A 40 8.92 9.09 6.73
N VAL A 41 8.91 7.80 7.08
CA VAL A 41 9.90 7.20 7.99
C VAL A 41 11.31 7.28 7.39
N ALA A 42 11.48 6.89 6.12
CA ALA A 42 12.78 6.96 5.44
C ALA A 42 13.34 8.39 5.33
N ALA A 43 12.45 9.39 5.24
CA ALA A 43 12.83 10.80 5.21
C ALA A 43 13.00 11.44 6.60
N GLY A 44 12.91 10.66 7.69
CA GLY A 44 13.02 11.16 9.07
C GLY A 44 11.88 12.08 9.50
N LYS A 45 10.78 12.12 8.75
CA LYS A 45 9.58 12.92 9.10
C LYS A 45 8.72 12.23 10.15
N LEU A 46 8.82 10.91 10.23
CA LEU A 46 8.24 10.07 11.26
C LEU A 46 9.36 9.28 11.94
N PRO A 47 9.25 9.00 13.24
CA PRO A 47 10.24 8.23 13.97
C PRO A 47 10.28 6.79 13.47
N ALA A 48 11.45 6.16 13.55
CA ALA A 48 11.67 4.77 13.14
C ALA A 48 10.87 3.75 13.99
N THR A 49 10.26 4.19 15.09
CA THR A 49 9.35 3.39 15.92
C THR A 49 7.96 3.24 15.30
N VAL A 50 7.60 4.05 14.31
CA VAL A 50 6.34 3.89 13.57
C VAL A 50 6.42 2.63 12.70
N ILE A 51 5.45 1.73 12.90
CA ILE A 51 5.23 0.56 12.03
C ILE A 51 4.29 1.00 10.89
N PRO A 52 4.76 1.07 9.64
CA PRO A 52 3.99 1.63 8.53
C PRO A 52 2.64 0.95 8.29
N GLU A 53 2.59 -0.37 8.40
CA GLU A 53 1.38 -1.16 8.23
C GLU A 53 0.33 -0.85 9.31
N THR A 54 0.77 -0.67 10.55
CA THR A 54 -0.12 -0.34 11.67
C THR A 54 -0.71 1.05 11.52
N LEU A 55 0.12 2.05 11.18
CA LEU A 55 -0.37 3.40 10.97
C LEU A 55 -1.27 3.47 9.72
N ALA A 56 -0.94 2.74 8.66
CA ALA A 56 -1.77 2.64 7.48
C ALA A 56 -3.14 2.02 7.76
N ALA A 57 -3.18 0.95 8.55
CA ALA A 57 -4.43 0.30 8.95
C ALA A 57 -5.34 1.26 9.75
N ALA A 58 -4.77 2.13 10.58
CA ALA A 58 -5.53 3.15 11.31
C ALA A 58 -6.17 4.17 10.35
N PHE A 59 -5.40 4.68 9.37
CA PHE A 59 -5.93 5.59 8.35
C PHE A 59 -6.99 4.91 7.46
N ASP A 60 -6.73 3.69 6.99
CA ASP A 60 -7.64 2.95 6.12
C ASP A 60 -8.97 2.68 6.83
N SER A 61 -8.93 2.24 8.10
CA SER A 61 -10.13 2.03 8.92
C SER A 61 -10.92 3.31 9.15
N PHE A 62 -10.22 4.43 9.39
CA PHE A 62 -10.87 5.73 9.52
C PHE A 62 -11.53 6.19 8.23
N LEU A 63 -10.86 6.09 7.09
CA LEU A 63 -11.41 6.48 5.79
C LEU A 63 -12.62 5.61 5.40
N LEU A 64 -12.57 4.32 5.72
CA LEU A 64 -13.70 3.41 5.56
C LEU A 64 -14.90 3.84 6.42
N GLY A 65 -14.67 4.14 7.71
CA GLY A 65 -15.71 4.65 8.61
C GLY A 65 -16.27 6.01 8.20
N LEU A 66 -15.39 6.92 7.77
CA LEU A 66 -15.75 8.26 7.30
C LEU A 66 -16.65 8.20 6.05
N SER A 67 -16.39 7.24 5.17
CA SER A 67 -17.22 7.01 3.98
C SER A 67 -18.65 6.58 4.34
N THR A 68 -18.81 5.78 5.40
CA THR A 68 -20.13 5.40 5.93
C THR A 68 -20.84 6.61 6.54
N LEU A 69 -20.15 7.39 7.39
CA LEU A 69 -20.70 8.62 7.99
C LEU A 69 -21.15 9.63 6.93
N ALA A 70 -20.39 9.76 5.85
CA ALA A 70 -20.75 10.61 4.72
C ALA A 70 -22.03 10.12 4.01
N ARG A 71 -22.19 8.81 3.81
CA ARG A 71 -23.41 8.21 3.24
C ARG A 71 -24.62 8.40 4.15
N ASP A 72 -24.41 8.35 5.46
CA ASP A 72 -25.45 8.56 6.46
C ASP A 72 -25.84 10.04 6.63
N GLY A 73 -25.22 10.95 5.87
CA GLY A 73 -25.61 12.36 5.81
C GLY A 73 -25.02 13.23 6.92
N VAL A 74 -23.94 12.77 7.57
CA VAL A 74 -23.21 13.61 8.53
C VAL A 74 -22.73 14.89 7.84
N PRO A 75 -22.89 16.08 8.46
CA PRO A 75 -22.52 17.35 7.83
C PRO A 75 -21.07 17.39 7.39
N TYR A 76 -20.81 17.98 6.23
CA TYR A 76 -19.46 18.15 5.68
C TYR A 76 -18.49 18.77 6.69
N ALA A 77 -18.90 19.82 7.41
CA ALA A 77 -18.06 20.47 8.42
C ALA A 77 -17.59 19.52 9.53
N THR A 78 -18.44 18.56 9.93
CA THR A 78 -18.09 17.53 10.91
C THR A 78 -17.08 16.54 10.34
N LEU A 79 -17.27 16.11 9.09
CA LEU A 79 -16.35 15.19 8.41
C LEU A 79 -14.98 15.83 8.18
N ASP A 80 -14.96 17.09 7.76
CA ASP A 80 -13.74 17.89 7.57
C ASP A 80 -12.97 18.08 8.89
N ALA A 81 -13.69 18.40 9.97
CA ALA A 81 -13.10 18.45 11.31
C ALA A 81 -12.53 17.09 11.74
N ALA A 82 -13.21 15.98 11.45
CA ALA A 82 -12.71 14.64 11.75
C ALA A 82 -11.40 14.31 10.99
N VAL A 83 -11.33 14.67 9.70
CA VAL A 83 -10.11 14.51 8.90
C VAL A 83 -8.98 15.38 9.47
N THR A 84 -9.28 16.63 9.84
CA THR A 84 -8.31 17.53 10.47
C THR A 84 -7.74 16.93 11.76
N GLN A 85 -8.60 16.37 12.62
CA GLN A 85 -8.17 15.71 13.85
C GLN A 85 -7.31 14.45 13.57
N MET A 86 -7.66 13.66 12.55
CA MET A 86 -6.85 12.51 12.13
C MET A 86 -5.47 12.93 11.61
N MET A 87 -5.37 14.05 10.89
CA MET A 87 -4.07 14.60 10.50
C MET A 87 -3.30 15.17 11.69
N GLY A 88 -3.98 15.66 12.74
CA GLY A 88 -3.36 16.00 14.01
C GLY A 88 -2.65 14.82 14.68
N LEU A 89 -3.16 13.59 14.53
CA LEU A 89 -2.47 12.37 14.99
C LEU A 89 -1.15 12.16 14.24
N TRP A 90 -1.15 12.33 12.91
CA TRP A 90 0.10 12.28 12.12
C TRP A 90 1.11 13.30 12.63
N ASP A 91 0.65 14.53 12.88
CA ASP A 91 1.49 15.62 13.33
C ASP A 91 2.07 15.39 14.72
N SER A 92 1.29 14.79 15.62
CA SER A 92 1.78 14.37 16.94
C SER A 92 2.84 13.28 16.87
N LEU A 93 2.89 12.50 15.79
CA LEU A 93 3.92 11.48 15.57
C LEU A 93 5.15 12.04 14.89
N ARG A 94 5.08 13.20 14.23
CA ARG A 94 6.23 13.77 13.53
C ARG A 94 7.38 14.00 14.51
N SER A 95 8.54 13.44 14.20
CA SER A 95 9.77 13.82 14.88
C SER A 95 10.10 15.26 14.49
N VAL A 96 10.25 16.13 15.47
CA VAL A 96 11.01 17.37 15.27
C VAL A 96 12.44 16.90 15.04
N ALA A 97 12.94 17.04 13.82
CA ALA A 97 14.38 17.04 13.64
C ALA A 97 14.88 18.24 14.45
N ASP A 98 15.47 17.97 15.61
CA ASP A 98 16.28 18.96 16.33
C ASP A 98 17.44 19.30 15.39
N ASP A 99 17.24 20.33 14.56
CA ASP A 99 18.32 21.13 14.03
C ASP A 99 18.81 22.04 15.17
N GLN A 100 19.59 21.45 16.09
CA GLN A 100 20.37 22.17 17.12
C GLN A 100 21.84 21.73 17.02
#